data_AF-A0A9E5QUR3-F1
#
_entry.id   AF-A0A9E5QUR3-F1
#
_cell.length_a   1.000
_cell.length_b   1.000
_cell.length_c   1.000
_cell.angle_alpha   90.00
_cell.angle_beta   90.00
_cell.angle_gamma   90.00
#
_symmetry.space_group_name_H-M   'P 1'
#
loop_
_entity.id
_entity.type
_entity.pdbx_description
1 polymer ?
#
loop_
_entity_poly.entity_id
_entity_poly.type
_entity_poly.pdbx_seq_one_letter_code
_entity_poly.pdbx_strand_id
1 'polypeptide(L)'
;MLERWEDKIEAMLRLTPRQNVTSLLGVPTWTIVLLQRILDETGKQHIEEVWPHLEVFIHGAVAFTPYREWFQKIAPSLRFMETYNASEGFFGLQDELSREDMLLLLDYGIFYEFVPLAELEQAHPR
;
A
#
# COMPACT_ATOMS: atom_id res chain seq x y z
N MET A 1 -14.86 -14.50 9.17
CA MET A 1 -13.66 -13.65 9.00
C MET A 1 -13.25 -13.16 10.37
N LEU A 2 -11.95 -13.06 10.70
CA LEU A 2 -11.51 -12.46 11.97
C LEU A 2 -11.96 -10.99 12.01
N GLU A 3 -12.60 -10.56 13.09
CA GLU A 3 -13.18 -9.20 13.20
C GLU A 3 -12.13 -8.18 13.64
N ARG A 4 -11.24 -8.56 14.57
CA ARG A 4 -10.20 -7.68 15.10
C ARG A 4 -8.95 -7.72 14.24
N TRP A 5 -8.34 -6.56 14.06
CA TRP A 5 -7.14 -6.42 13.24
C TRP A 5 -5.93 -7.10 13.89
N GLU A 6 -5.81 -7.02 15.22
CA GLU A 6 -4.72 -7.63 15.97
C GLU A 6 -4.68 -9.15 15.79
N ASP A 7 -5.84 -9.80 15.77
CA ASP A 7 -5.96 -11.25 15.54
C ASP A 7 -5.50 -11.64 14.14
N LYS A 8 -5.73 -10.77 13.14
CA LYS A 8 -5.27 -10.99 11.76
C LYS A 8 -3.75 -10.89 11.66
N ILE A 9 -3.15 -9.86 12.28
CA ILE A 9 -1.70 -9.71 12.35
C ILE A 9 -1.07 -10.95 12.98
N GLU A 10 -1.62 -11.39 14.12
CA GLU A 10 -1.14 -12.55 14.85
C GLU A 10 -1.25 -13.85 14.01
N ALA A 11 -2.34 -14.02 13.27
CA ALA A 11 -2.47 -15.13 12.33
C ALA A 11 -1.46 -15.05 11.17
N MET A 12 -1.24 -13.88 10.59
CA MET A 12 -0.28 -13.67 9.50
C MET A 12 1.16 -13.95 9.97
N LEU A 13 1.52 -13.52 11.18
CA LEU A 13 2.83 -13.76 11.77
C LEU A 13 3.17 -15.23 11.93
N ARG A 14 2.20 -16.05 12.34
CA ARG A 14 2.43 -17.51 12.44
C ARG A 14 2.58 -18.19 11.08
N LEU A 15 1.89 -17.68 10.06
CA LEU A 15 1.72 -18.39 8.78
C LEU A 15 2.73 -17.97 7.72
N THR A 16 3.03 -16.68 7.63
CA THR A 16 3.69 -16.05 6.47
C THR A 16 5.23 -16.03 6.48
N PRO A 17 5.95 -16.00 7.62
CA PRO A 17 7.42 -15.92 7.60
C PRO A 17 8.11 -17.10 6.93
N ARG A 18 7.44 -18.26 6.83
CA ARG A 18 7.96 -19.46 6.16
C ARG A 18 7.48 -19.62 4.72
N GLN A 19 6.68 -18.68 4.23
CA GLN A 19 6.16 -18.71 2.86
C GLN A 19 7.11 -17.95 1.93
N ASN A 20 7.06 -18.32 0.66
CA ASN A 20 7.70 -17.54 -0.39
C ASN A 20 6.82 -16.33 -0.76
N VAL A 21 6.90 -15.26 0.02
CA VAL A 21 6.18 -14.01 -0.27
C VAL A 21 6.99 -13.20 -1.26
N THR A 22 6.41 -12.93 -2.43
CA THR A 22 7.06 -12.16 -3.51
C THR A 22 6.51 -10.76 -3.68
N SER A 23 5.29 -10.51 -3.20
CA SER A 23 4.62 -9.21 -3.28
C SER A 23 3.73 -8.98 -2.09
N LEU A 24 3.58 -7.71 -1.70
CA LEU A 24 2.65 -7.25 -0.69
C LEU A 24 1.60 -6.35 -1.33
N LEU A 25 0.35 -6.45 -0.86
CA LEU A 25 -0.75 -5.58 -1.27
C LEU A 25 -1.47 -5.10 -0.01
N GLY A 26 -1.64 -3.79 0.17
CA GLY A 26 -2.38 -3.28 1.31
C GLY A 26 -2.08 -1.84 1.71
N VAL A 27 -2.60 -1.46 2.87
CA VAL A 27 -2.47 -0.11 3.41
C VAL A 27 -1.12 0.03 4.15
N PRO A 28 -0.31 1.05 3.84
CA PRO A 28 1.03 1.24 4.43
C PRO A 28 1.08 1.16 5.96
N THR A 29 0.11 1.77 6.65
CA THR A 29 0.03 1.85 8.13
C THR A 29 -0.04 0.49 8.80
N TRP A 30 -0.64 -0.48 8.13
CA TRP A 30 -0.85 -1.81 8.68
C TRP A 30 0.22 -2.79 8.24
N THR A 31 0.66 -2.67 6.99
CA THR A 31 1.77 -3.46 6.45
C THR A 31 3.05 -3.21 7.25
N ILE A 32 3.37 -1.96 7.59
CA ILE A 32 4.57 -1.65 8.38
C ILE A 32 4.57 -2.33 9.75
N VAL A 33 3.42 -2.38 10.44
CA VAL A 33 3.27 -3.05 11.74
C VAL A 33 3.50 -4.55 11.59
N LEU A 34 2.96 -5.16 10.53
CA LEU A 34 3.20 -6.57 10.25
C LEU A 34 4.68 -6.85 10.01
N LEU A 35 5.34 -6.05 9.15
CA LEU A 35 6.76 -6.25 8.83
C LEU A 35 7.65 -6.10 10.07
N GLN A 36 7.39 -5.08 10.90
CA GLN A 36 8.11 -4.89 12.16
C GLN A 36 7.95 -6.10 13.09
N ARG A 37 6.72 -6.61 13.27
CA ARG A 37 6.50 -7.80 14.11
C ARG A 37 7.16 -9.05 13.55
N ILE A 38 7.21 -9.23 12.23
CA ILE A 38 7.92 -10.35 11.60
C ILE A 38 9.42 -10.27 11.92
N LEU A 39 10.01 -9.08 11.79
CA LEU A 39 11.43 -8.86 12.10
C LEU A 39 11.74 -9.11 13.57
N ASP A 40 10.88 -8.63 14.48
CA ASP A 40 11.01 -8.87 15.92
C ASP A 40 10.95 -10.36 16.26
N GLU A 41 10.01 -11.11 15.69
CA GLU A 41 9.86 -12.56 15.95
C GLU A 41 10.96 -13.40 15.33
N THR A 42 11.51 -12.98 14.19
CA THR A 42 12.57 -13.70 13.47
C THR A 42 13.98 -13.27 13.89
N GLY A 43 14.11 -12.15 14.62
CA GLY A 43 15.39 -11.54 14.99
C GLY A 43 16.16 -10.98 13.78
N LYS A 44 15.48 -10.69 12.67
CA LYS A 44 16.07 -10.18 11.43
C LYS A 44 16.06 -8.66 11.39
N GLN A 45 16.97 -8.07 10.62
CA GLN A 45 17.04 -6.61 10.45
C GLN A 45 16.27 -6.14 9.21
N HIS A 46 16.29 -6.96 8.16
CA HIS A 46 15.67 -6.64 6.87
C HIS A 46 14.69 -7.74 6.46
N ILE A 47 13.55 -7.35 5.89
CA ILE A 47 12.48 -8.30 5.55
C ILE A 47 12.91 -9.27 4.45
N GLU A 48 13.84 -8.87 3.60
CA GLU A 48 14.43 -9.71 2.56
C GLU A 48 15.21 -10.90 3.13
N GLU A 49 15.64 -10.84 4.39
CA GLU A 49 16.21 -12.00 5.08
C GLU A 49 15.16 -13.06 5.42
N VAL A 50 13.89 -12.66 5.55
CA VAL A 50 12.74 -13.54 5.79
C VAL A 50 12.12 -13.97 4.47
N TRP A 51 11.99 -13.05 3.52
CA TRP A 51 11.42 -13.26 2.20
C TRP A 51 12.40 -12.84 1.08
N PRO A 52 13.32 -13.73 0.68
CA PRO A 52 14.38 -13.40 -0.29
C PRO A 52 13.91 -13.03 -1.69
N HIS A 53 12.65 -13.35 -2.02
CA HIS A 53 12.04 -13.07 -3.32
C HIS A 53 11.00 -11.95 -3.26
N LEU A 54 10.93 -11.20 -2.16
CA LEU A 54 10.06 -10.05 -2.04
C LEU A 54 10.54 -8.93 -2.98
N GLU A 55 9.65 -8.46 -3.86
CA GLU A 55 10.00 -7.52 -4.92
C GLU A 55 9.25 -6.21 -4.86
N VAL A 56 7.96 -6.26 -4.52
CA VAL A 56 7.08 -5.10 -4.64
C VAL A 56 6.04 -5.03 -3.54
N PHE A 57 5.80 -3.82 -3.04
CA PHE A 57 4.65 -3.48 -2.23
C PHE A 57 3.73 -2.54 -3.00
N ILE A 58 2.56 -3.06 -3.36
CA ILE A 58 1.48 -2.32 -4.01
C ILE A 58 0.60 -1.73 -2.92
N HIS A 59 0.48 -0.41 -2.88
CA HIS A 59 -0.19 0.28 -1.79
C HIS A 59 -1.20 1.31 -2.26
N GLY A 60 -2.08 1.72 -1.35
CA GLY A 60 -3.12 2.73 -1.59
C GLY A 60 -3.84 3.11 -0.30
N ALA A 61 -5.03 3.68 -0.45
CA ALA A 61 -5.96 4.15 0.59
C ALA A 61 -5.47 5.32 1.47
N VAL A 62 -4.17 5.47 1.72
CA VAL A 62 -3.59 6.61 2.45
C VAL A 62 -2.31 7.09 1.76
N ALA A 63 -1.94 8.34 2.00
CA ALA A 63 -0.69 8.90 1.49
C ALA A 63 0.52 8.07 1.97
N PHE A 64 1.35 7.63 1.03
CA PHE A 64 2.51 6.78 1.34
C PHE A 64 3.73 7.56 1.83
N THR A 65 3.90 8.80 1.39
CA THR A 65 5.08 9.65 1.66
C THR A 65 5.55 9.65 3.12
N PRO A 66 4.68 9.75 4.15
CA PRO A 66 5.12 9.74 5.55
C PRO A 66 5.75 8.42 6.01
N TYR A 67 5.46 7.32 5.33
CA TYR A 67 5.90 5.97 5.71
C TYR A 67 7.11 5.48 4.91
N ARG A 68 7.45 6.14 3.79
CA ARG A 68 8.50 5.70 2.86
C ARG A 68 9.84 5.43 3.56
N GLU A 69 10.30 6.37 4.40
CA GLU A 69 11.58 6.22 5.11
C GLU A 69 11.59 5.00 6.05
N TRP A 70 10.45 4.67 6.64
CA TRP A 70 10.36 3.51 7.52
C TRP A 70 10.47 2.20 6.75
N PHE A 71 9.77 2.08 5.62
CA PHE A 71 9.90 0.92 4.74
C PHE A 71 11.32 0.79 4.21
N GLN A 72 11.97 1.88 3.80
CA GLN A 72 13.36 1.85 3.35
C GLN A 72 14.36 1.35 4.40
N LYS A 73 14.09 1.56 5.70
CA LYS A 73 14.95 1.05 6.78
C LYS A 73 14.85 -0.47 6.93
N ILE A 74 13.65 -1.02 6.80
CA ILE A 74 13.37 -2.45 7.08
C ILE A 74 13.29 -3.31 5.81
N ALA A 75 13.16 -2.70 4.65
CA ALA A 75 13.00 -3.33 3.34
C ALA A 75 13.69 -2.49 2.24
N PRO A 76 15.02 -2.29 2.31
CA PRO A 76 15.74 -1.34 1.46
C PRO A 76 15.68 -1.64 -0.05
N SER A 77 15.41 -2.89 -0.44
CA SER A 77 15.33 -3.29 -1.86
C SER A 77 13.89 -3.31 -2.41
N LEU A 78 12.90 -3.12 -1.53
CA LEU A 78 11.49 -3.20 -1.87
C LEU A 78 11.08 -2.05 -2.78
N ARG A 79 10.47 -2.39 -3.93
CA ARG A 79 9.84 -1.40 -4.80
C ARG A 79 8.44 -1.08 -4.31
N PHE A 80 7.98 0.14 -4.57
CA PHE A 80 6.64 0.60 -4.20
C PHE A 80 5.86 0.93 -5.46
N MET A 81 4.59 0.52 -5.52
CA MET A 81 3.67 0.88 -6.60
C MET A 81 2.39 1.44 -6.00
N GLU A 82 2.07 2.69 -6.30
CA GLU A 82 0.87 3.34 -5.77
C GLU A 82 -0.36 3.06 -6.63
N THR A 83 -1.49 2.84 -5.96
CA THR A 83 -2.79 2.60 -6.55
C THR A 83 -3.83 3.47 -5.86
N TYR A 84 -4.75 4.03 -6.64
CA TYR A 84 -5.85 4.83 -6.17
C TYR A 84 -7.17 4.17 -6.55
N ASN A 85 -7.73 3.43 -5.59
CA ASN A 85 -8.98 2.70 -5.74
C ASN A 85 -9.84 2.82 -4.48
N ALA A 86 -11.14 2.59 -4.63
CA ALA A 86 -12.12 2.50 -3.57
C ALA A 86 -13.13 1.38 -3.88
N SER A 87 -14.14 1.21 -3.02
CA SER A 87 -15.27 0.30 -3.29
C SER A 87 -16.03 0.65 -4.57
N GLU A 88 -16.02 1.91 -4.94
CA GLU A 88 -16.77 2.52 -6.04
C GLU A 88 -16.03 2.40 -7.39
N GLY A 89 -14.73 2.10 -7.38
CA GLY A 89 -13.96 2.02 -8.62
C GLY A 89 -12.45 2.02 -8.43
N PHE A 90 -11.75 1.78 -9.53
CA PHE A 90 -10.30 1.87 -9.61
C PHE A 90 -9.96 3.08 -10.48
N PHE A 91 -9.42 4.13 -9.86
CA PHE A 91 -9.37 5.45 -10.48
C PHE A 91 -8.00 5.75 -11.08
N GLY A 92 -6.92 5.27 -10.47
CA GLY A 92 -5.57 5.57 -10.95
C GLY A 92 -4.55 4.56 -10.45
N LEU A 93 -3.41 4.50 -11.15
CA LEU A 93 -2.24 3.73 -10.75
C LEU A 93 -0.97 4.43 -11.17
N GLN A 94 0.11 4.13 -10.48
CA GLN A 94 1.46 4.50 -10.90
C GLN A 94 1.92 3.55 -12.01
N ASP A 95 1.99 4.04 -13.25
CA ASP A 95 2.41 3.28 -14.42
C ASP A 95 3.93 3.26 -14.60
N GLU A 96 4.62 4.27 -14.07
CA GLU A 96 6.07 4.38 -14.05
C GLU A 96 6.62 4.50 -12.62
N LEU A 97 7.35 3.49 -12.17
CA LEU A 97 7.88 3.43 -10.78
C LEU A 97 8.93 4.53 -10.46
N SER A 98 9.46 5.22 -11.47
CA SER A 98 10.40 6.33 -11.30
C SER A 98 9.73 7.69 -11.08
N ARG A 99 8.41 7.78 -11.27
CA ARG A 99 7.64 9.01 -11.09
C ARG A 99 6.82 8.94 -9.81
N GLU A 100 6.39 10.07 -9.27
CA GLU A 100 5.53 10.11 -8.07
C GLU A 100 4.05 10.38 -8.40
N ASP A 101 3.75 10.63 -9.67
CA ASP A 101 2.39 10.83 -10.14
C ASP A 101 1.71 9.50 -10.51
N MET A 102 0.41 9.58 -10.76
CA MET A 102 -0.42 8.45 -11.15
C MET A 102 -1.13 8.75 -12.47
N LEU A 103 -1.26 7.70 -13.28
CA LEU A 103 -2.10 7.68 -14.46
C LEU A 103 -3.57 7.54 -14.05
N LEU A 104 -4.40 8.47 -14.50
CA LEU A 104 -5.86 8.40 -14.37
C LEU A 104 -6.44 7.40 -15.38
N LEU A 105 -7.28 6.48 -14.92
CA LEU A 105 -7.85 5.41 -15.75
C LEU A 105 -9.19 5.84 -16.36
N LEU A 106 -9.18 6.26 -17.62
CA LEU A 106 -10.36 6.82 -18.28
C LEU A 106 -11.35 5.78 -18.82
N ASP A 107 -10.89 4.55 -19.11
CA ASP A 107 -11.68 3.52 -19.80
C ASP A 107 -12.19 2.41 -18.87
N TYR A 108 -12.31 2.69 -17.57
CA TYR A 108 -12.68 1.71 -16.54
C TYR A 108 -14.16 1.77 -16.14
N GLY A 109 -15.01 2.36 -17.00
CA GLY A 109 -16.44 2.51 -16.76
C GLY A 109 -16.79 3.60 -15.75
N ILE A 110 -15.85 4.52 -15.48
CA ILE A 110 -16.00 5.64 -14.54
C ILE A 110 -15.97 6.94 -15.34
N PHE A 111 -16.97 7.79 -15.13
CA PHE A 111 -17.00 9.15 -15.66
C PHE A 111 -16.53 10.11 -14.56
N TYR A 112 -15.61 11.02 -14.90
CA TYR A 112 -14.98 11.92 -13.93
C TYR A 112 -15.46 13.36 -14.13
N GLU A 113 -15.88 13.99 -13.04
CA GLU A 113 -16.12 15.44 -12.94
C GLU A 113 -15.27 15.98 -11.80
N PHE A 114 -14.65 17.14 -12.00
CA PHE A 114 -13.80 17.78 -11.01
C PHE A 114 -14.34 19.17 -10.70
N VAL A 115 -14.75 19.40 -9.45
CA VAL A 115 -15.21 20.71 -8.99
C VAL A 115 -14.00 21.59 -8.68
N PRO A 116 -13.88 22.81 -9.26
CA PRO A 116 -12.83 23.74 -8.89
C PRO A 116 -12.87 24.08 -7.41
N LEU A 117 -11.69 24.16 -6.76
CA LEU A 117 -11.60 24.41 -5.32
C LEU A 117 -12.32 25.70 -4.88
N ALA A 118 -12.27 26.74 -5.72
CA ALA A 118 -12.92 28.02 -5.49
C ALA A 118 -14.47 27.93 -5.49
N GLU A 119 -15.04 26.84 -5.99
CA GLU A 119 -16.48 26.64 -6.12
C GLU A 119 -17.05 25.62 -5.11
N LEU A 120 -16.21 25.03 -4.25
CA LEU A 120 -16.62 23.98 -3.30
C LEU A 120 -17.79 24.36 -2.38
N GLU A 121 -17.90 25.62 -1.99
CA GLU A 121 -18.99 26.10 -1.12
C GLU A 121 -20.21 26.61 -1.90
N GLN A 122 -20.17 26.59 -3.23
CA GLN A 122 -21.30 27.00 -4.05
C GLN A 122 -22.36 25.89 -4.07
N ALA A 123 -23.63 26.26 -4.09
CA ALA A 123 -24.73 25.30 -4.16
C ALA A 123 -24.74 24.50 -5.48
N HIS A 124 -24.19 25.07 -6.55
CA HIS A 124 -24.18 24.52 -7.91
C HIS A 124 -22.83 24.80 -8.60
N PRO A 125 -21.73 24.13 -8.18
CA PRO A 125 -20.43 24.27 -8.83
C PRO A 125 -20.47 23.71 -10.27
N ARG A 126 -19.59 24.23 -11.14
CA ARG A 126 -19.50 23.80 -12.53
C ARG A 126 -18.11 23.32 -12.94
#